data_AF-A0A2N2SNB3-F1
#
_entry.id   AF-A0A2N2SNB3-F1
#
_cell.length_a   1.000
_cell.length_b   1.000
_cell.length_c   1.000
_cell.angle_alpha   90.00
_cell.angle_beta   90.00
_cell.angle_gamma   90.00
#
_symmetry.space_group_name_H-M   'P 1'
#
loop_
_entity.id
_entity.type
_entity.pdbx_description
1 polymer ?
#
loop_
_entity_poly.entity_id
_entity_poly.type
_entity_poly.pdbx_seq_one_letter_code
_entity_poly.pdbx_strand_id
1 'polypeptide(L)'
;VALKAGAPFGQVIAADVCTLCMACTGACPAGALRASTDSFRLDFIERNCVQCGLCVNSCPESALSLEPRLLFGEQARSARTLREADTFHCVSCGTAMGASPLIESMIARLTGHSMFASEAQLARLRMCADCRVLDLMKTENSLKAWDMTE
;
A
#
# COMPACT_ATOMS: atom_id res chain seq x y z
N VAL A 1 23.06 17.87 5.24
CA VAL A 1 23.97 17.82 6.42
C VAL A 1 23.43 16.83 7.42
N ALA A 2 24.23 15.87 7.88
CA ALA A 2 23.80 14.92 8.91
C ALA A 2 23.66 15.63 10.26
N LEU A 3 22.62 15.29 11.02
CA LEU A 3 22.37 15.85 12.35
C LEU A 3 22.52 14.77 13.43
N LYS A 4 22.65 15.20 14.68
CA LYS A 4 22.65 14.28 15.82
C LYS A 4 21.25 13.69 16.05
N ALA A 5 21.20 12.53 16.70
CA ALA A 5 19.95 11.93 17.18
C ALA A 5 19.15 12.93 18.03
N GLY A 6 17.83 12.94 17.85
CA GLY A 6 16.92 13.86 18.53
C GLY A 6 16.73 15.22 17.85
N ALA A 7 17.37 15.48 16.70
CA ALA A 7 17.07 16.69 15.94
C ALA A 7 15.62 16.67 15.41
N PRO A 8 14.90 17.80 15.42
CA PRO A 8 13.52 17.88 14.94
C PRO A 8 13.41 17.87 13.40
N PHE A 9 14.54 17.78 12.69
CA PHE A 9 14.60 17.78 11.24
C PHE A 9 15.29 16.51 10.75
N GLY A 10 14.83 16.00 9.62
CA GLY A 10 15.44 14.84 8.99
C GLY A 10 14.62 14.30 7.85
N GLN A 11 14.99 13.10 7.44
CA GLN A 11 14.33 12.39 6.36
C GLN A 11 13.65 11.11 6.83
N VAL A 12 12.70 10.67 6.00
CA VAL A 12 12.16 9.31 6.03
C VAL A 12 12.90 8.50 4.97
N ILE A 13 13.27 7.27 5.33
CA ILE A 13 13.82 6.26 4.43
C ILE A 13 12.80 5.13 4.32
N ALA A 14 12.51 4.69 3.10
CA ALA A 14 11.63 3.55 2.84
C ALA A 14 12.46 2.36 2.36
N ALA A 15 12.32 1.22 3.03
CA ALA A 15 12.95 -0.04 2.68
C ALA A 15 12.17 -0.79 1.58
N ASP A 16 12.79 -1.82 1.03
CA ASP A 16 12.21 -2.61 -0.07
C ASP A 16 10.94 -3.38 0.32
N VAL A 17 10.75 -3.64 1.62
CA VAL A 17 9.54 -4.26 2.17
C VAL A 17 8.33 -3.31 2.21
N CYS A 18 8.48 -2.04 1.81
CA CYS A 18 7.37 -1.10 1.72
C CYS A 18 6.38 -1.53 0.63
N THR A 19 5.15 -1.84 1.04
CA THR A 19 4.07 -2.28 0.14
C THR A 19 3.29 -1.14 -0.51
N LEU A 20 3.63 0.12 -0.22
CA LEU A 20 2.92 1.30 -0.73
C LEU A 20 1.42 1.32 -0.35
N CYS A 21 1.09 0.82 0.84
CA CYS A 21 -0.28 0.84 1.40
C CYS A 21 -0.82 2.24 1.73
N MET A 22 0.03 3.27 1.65
CA MET A 22 -0.28 4.68 1.93
C MET A 22 -0.78 4.99 3.36
N ALA A 23 -0.69 4.06 4.32
CA ALA A 23 -1.01 4.33 5.72
C ALA A 23 -0.18 5.49 6.30
N CYS A 24 1.08 5.61 5.88
CA CYS A 24 1.99 6.65 6.34
C CYS A 24 1.63 8.06 5.83
N THR A 25 0.97 8.19 4.68
CA THR A 25 0.56 9.50 4.13
C THR A 25 -0.60 10.05 4.95
N GLY A 26 -1.59 9.21 5.26
CA GLY A 26 -2.70 9.57 6.16
C GLY A 26 -2.27 9.84 7.61
N ALA A 27 -1.23 9.16 8.08
CA ALA A 27 -0.68 9.37 9.42
C ALA A 27 0.23 10.61 9.55
N CYS A 28 0.56 11.30 8.47
CA CYS A 28 1.50 12.42 8.49
C CYS A 28 0.76 13.77 8.61
N PRO A 29 0.61 14.35 9.82
CA PRO A 29 -0.14 15.60 10.00
C PRO A 29 0.54 16.80 9.34
N ALA A 30 1.85 16.75 9.15
CA ALA A 30 2.62 17.82 8.54
C ALA A 30 2.61 17.78 6.99
N GLY A 31 2.03 16.74 6.38
CA GLY A 31 2.01 16.59 4.92
C GLY A 31 3.40 16.44 4.31
N ALA A 32 4.33 15.80 5.03
CA ALA A 32 5.69 15.49 4.57
C ALA A 32 5.74 14.27 3.66
N LEU A 33 4.83 13.30 3.85
CA LEU A 33 4.66 12.14 2.98
C LEU A 33 3.41 12.32 2.11
N ARG A 34 3.51 12.00 0.83
CA ARG A 34 2.44 12.20 -0.16
C ARG A 34 2.35 10.99 -1.09
N ALA A 35 1.12 10.61 -1.42
CA ALA A 35 0.88 9.67 -2.50
C ALA A 35 0.87 10.45 -3.83
N SER A 36 1.55 9.92 -4.85
CA SER A 36 1.41 10.42 -6.22
C SER A 36 -0.03 10.19 -6.71
N THR A 37 -0.54 11.09 -7.55
CA THR A 37 -1.88 10.97 -8.15
C THR A 37 -1.91 10.04 -9.36
N ASP A 38 -0.76 9.85 -10.02
CA ASP A 38 -0.69 9.25 -11.35
C ASP A 38 0.00 7.87 -11.34
N SER A 39 0.58 7.49 -10.20
CA SER A 39 1.38 6.27 -10.04
C SER A 39 1.37 5.77 -8.59
N PHE A 40 1.70 4.50 -8.38
CA PHE A 40 1.91 3.95 -7.04
C PHE A 40 3.29 4.36 -6.51
N ARG A 41 3.40 5.64 -6.13
CA ARG A 41 4.63 6.25 -5.67
C ARG A 41 4.44 7.03 -4.38
N LEU A 42 5.37 6.82 -3.45
CA LEU A 42 5.45 7.55 -2.19
C LEU A 42 6.51 8.65 -2.33
N ASP A 43 6.05 9.88 -2.27
CA ASP A 43 6.89 11.08 -2.35
C ASP A 43 7.05 11.73 -0.97
N PHE A 44 8.17 12.42 -0.76
CA PHE A 44 8.56 13.04 0.50
C PHE A 44 9.06 14.47 0.30
N ILE A 45 8.64 15.39 1.18
CA ILE A 45 9.10 16.77 1.25
C ILE A 45 9.73 17.02 2.60
N GLU A 46 11.05 17.24 2.61
CA GLU A 46 11.84 17.35 3.84
C GLU A 46 11.47 18.56 4.69
N ARG A 47 11.16 19.70 4.07
CA ARG A 47 10.77 20.93 4.75
C ARG A 47 9.62 20.72 5.73
N ASN A 48 8.74 19.78 5.44
CA ASN A 48 7.54 19.51 6.24
C ASN A 48 7.81 18.47 7.34
N CYS A 49 8.93 17.76 7.31
CA CYS A 49 9.21 16.68 8.25
C CYS A 49 9.66 17.24 9.60
N VAL A 50 8.93 16.90 10.66
CA VAL A 50 9.22 17.28 12.06
C VAL A 50 9.71 16.09 12.92
N GLN A 51 10.11 14.99 12.28
CA GLN A 51 10.67 13.80 12.95
C GLN A 51 9.76 13.20 14.05
N CYS A 52 8.43 13.31 13.93
CA CYS A 52 7.49 12.85 14.97
C CYS A 52 7.32 11.32 15.08
N GLY A 53 7.77 10.54 14.09
CA GLY A 53 7.72 9.07 14.13
C GLY A 53 6.37 8.42 13.84
N LEU A 54 5.29 9.19 13.66
CA LEU A 54 3.96 8.62 13.39
C LEU A 54 3.91 7.74 12.15
N CYS A 55 4.63 8.12 11.09
CA CYS A 55 4.70 7.33 9.86
C CYS A 55 5.41 5.98 10.05
N VAL A 56 6.41 5.93 10.93
CA VAL A 56 7.12 4.68 11.25
C VAL A 56 6.20 3.77 12.06
N ASN A 57 5.55 4.32 13.09
CA ASN A 57 4.66 3.56 13.97
C ASN A 57 3.40 3.05 13.26
N SER A 58 2.89 3.77 12.25
CA SER A 58 1.72 3.34 11.48
C SER A 58 2.03 2.36 10.35
N CYS A 59 3.31 2.06 10.08
CA CYS A 59 3.70 1.19 8.98
C CYS A 59 3.50 -0.29 9.35
N PRO A 60 2.56 -1.02 8.71
CA PRO A 60 2.28 -2.42 9.05
C PRO A 60 3.41 -3.38 8.65
N GLU A 61 4.29 -2.95 7.74
CA GLU A 61 5.44 -3.72 7.24
C GLU A 61 6.75 -3.30 7.91
N SER A 62 6.71 -2.36 8.87
CA SER A 62 7.91 -1.77 9.49
C SER A 62 8.95 -1.28 8.48
N ALA A 63 8.49 -0.79 7.33
CA ALA A 63 9.32 -0.45 6.19
C ALA A 63 9.95 0.94 6.24
N LEU A 64 9.56 1.78 7.20
CA LEU A 64 9.98 3.18 7.29
C LEU A 64 10.95 3.38 8.46
N SER A 65 11.96 4.21 8.23
CA SER A 65 12.87 4.68 9.28
C SER A 65 13.11 6.18 9.18
N LEU A 66 13.55 6.77 10.29
CA LEU A 66 13.87 8.19 10.38
C LEU A 66 15.38 8.40 10.49
N GLU A 67 15.91 9.34 9.71
CA GLU A 67 17.31 9.74 9.77
C GLU A 67 17.41 11.27 9.99
N PRO A 68 17.99 11.72 11.11
CA PRO A 68 18.22 13.13 11.40
C PRO A 68 19.18 13.77 10.39
N ARG A 69 18.68 14.77 9.67
CA ARG A 69 19.46 15.54 8.69
C ARG A 69 18.82 16.87 8.37
N LEU A 70 19.54 17.72 7.65
CA LEU A 70 19.03 18.97 7.11
C LEU A 70 19.53 19.20 5.69
N LEU A 71 18.61 19.27 4.74
CA LEU A 71 18.83 19.86 3.43
C LEU A 71 18.56 21.36 3.44
N PHE A 72 19.37 22.09 2.68
CA PHE A 72 19.23 23.52 2.47
C PHE A 72 18.70 23.82 1.07
N GLY A 73 18.13 25.02 0.88
CA GLY A 73 17.70 25.51 -0.43
C GLY A 73 16.44 24.83 -0.98
N GLU A 74 16.31 24.80 -2.30
CA GLU A 74 15.12 24.29 -2.99
C GLU A 74 14.89 22.79 -2.80
N GLN A 75 15.96 22.02 -2.61
CA GLN A 75 15.90 20.56 -2.45
C GLN A 75 15.08 20.15 -1.22
N ALA A 76 15.06 20.99 -0.18
CA ALA A 76 14.23 20.75 1.00
C ALA A 76 12.73 20.96 0.70
N ARG A 77 12.39 21.78 -0.30
CA ARG A 77 11.03 22.14 -0.69
C ARG A 77 10.47 21.24 -1.79
N SER A 78 11.34 20.63 -2.58
CA SER A 78 10.97 19.71 -3.65
C SER A 78 10.52 18.36 -3.11
N ALA A 79 9.47 17.80 -3.70
CA ALA A 79 9.10 16.40 -3.48
C ALA A 79 10.17 15.49 -4.11
N ARG A 80 10.59 14.47 -3.36
CA ARG A 80 11.45 13.39 -3.85
C ARG A 80 10.77 12.05 -3.66
N THR A 81 10.99 11.13 -4.58
CA THR A 81 10.46 9.78 -4.48
C THR A 81 11.24 8.96 -3.45
N LEU A 82 10.50 8.33 -2.53
CA LEU A 82 11.04 7.34 -1.58
C LEU A 82 10.94 5.93 -2.12
N ARG A 83 9.79 5.60 -2.70
CA ARG A 83 9.51 4.27 -3.25
C ARG A 83 8.46 4.37 -4.34
N GLU A 84 8.62 3.55 -5.36
CA GLU A 84 7.67 3.33 -6.45
C GLU A 84 7.52 1.83 -6.68
N ALA A 85 6.35 1.41 -7.16
CA ALA A 85 6.11 0.05 -7.58
C ALA A 85 5.18 0.01 -8.78
N ASP A 86 5.22 -1.13 -9.46
CA ASP A 86 4.34 -1.41 -10.58
C ASP A 86 2.88 -1.54 -10.15
N THR A 87 2.01 -1.28 -11.12
CA THR A 87 0.58 -1.48 -11.00
C THR A 87 0.24 -2.95 -11.17
N PHE A 88 -0.51 -3.49 -10.21
CA PHE A 88 -1.15 -4.78 -10.32
C PHE A 88 -2.40 -4.68 -11.18
N HIS A 89 -2.53 -5.59 -12.14
CA HIS A 89 -3.67 -5.66 -13.04
C HIS A 89 -4.51 -6.91 -12.76
N CYS A 90 -5.83 -6.79 -12.89
CA CYS A 90 -6.76 -7.90 -12.75
C CYS A 90 -6.39 -9.04 -13.70
N VAL A 91 -6.27 -10.26 -13.18
CA VAL A 91 -5.90 -11.44 -14.00
C VAL A 91 -6.97 -11.86 -15.00
N SER A 92 -8.20 -11.33 -14.89
CA SER A 92 -9.31 -11.65 -15.79
C SER A 92 -9.53 -10.58 -16.87
N CYS A 93 -9.53 -9.29 -16.52
CA CYS A 93 -9.85 -8.20 -17.45
C CYS A 93 -8.70 -7.22 -17.72
N GLY A 94 -7.59 -7.31 -16.98
CA GLY A 94 -6.44 -6.42 -17.13
C GLY A 94 -6.62 -5.02 -16.52
N THR A 95 -7.72 -4.73 -15.82
CA THR A 95 -7.92 -3.42 -15.17
C THR A 95 -6.90 -3.20 -14.04
N ALA A 96 -6.32 -2.00 -13.95
CA ALA A 96 -5.42 -1.58 -12.86
C ALA A 96 -6.15 -1.56 -11.50
N MET A 97 -5.54 -2.11 -10.46
CA MET A 97 -6.19 -2.28 -9.14
C MET A 97 -5.45 -1.65 -7.96
N GLY A 98 -4.12 -1.71 -7.96
CA GLY A 98 -3.33 -1.38 -6.79
C GLY A 98 -1.83 -1.52 -7.04
N ALA A 99 -1.01 -1.19 -6.05
CA ALA A 99 0.40 -1.50 -6.08
C ALA A 99 0.61 -3.02 -6.01
N SER A 100 1.42 -3.59 -6.89
CA SER A 100 1.79 -5.02 -6.88
C SER A 100 2.22 -5.55 -5.50
N PRO A 101 3.14 -4.91 -4.77
CA PRO A 101 3.58 -5.44 -3.47
C PRO A 101 2.47 -5.42 -2.41
N LEU A 102 1.47 -4.53 -2.53
CA LEU A 102 0.32 -4.50 -1.61
C LEU A 102 -0.57 -5.73 -1.82
N ILE A 103 -0.94 -5.99 -3.08
CA ILE A 103 -1.82 -7.12 -3.43
C ILE A 103 -1.13 -8.44 -3.08
N GLU A 104 0.16 -8.56 -3.37
CA GLU A 104 0.95 -9.75 -3.04
C GLU A 104 1.08 -9.96 -1.53
N SER A 105 1.40 -8.93 -0.73
CA SER A 105 1.44 -9.02 0.74
C SER A 105 0.08 -9.45 1.31
N MET A 106 -1.01 -8.87 0.81
CA MET A 106 -2.36 -9.24 1.23
C MET A 106 -2.66 -10.72 0.95
N ILE A 107 -2.37 -11.21 -0.27
CA ILE A 107 -2.61 -12.62 -0.63
C ILE A 107 -1.75 -13.54 0.23
N ALA A 108 -0.48 -13.21 0.44
CA ALA A 108 0.42 -13.99 1.28
C ALA A 108 -0.12 -14.15 2.71
N ARG A 109 -0.66 -13.07 3.30
CA ARG A 109 -1.27 -13.08 4.64
C ARG A 109 -2.59 -13.87 4.72
N LEU A 110 -3.35 -13.95 3.63
CA LEU A 110 -4.64 -14.65 3.57
C LEU A 110 -4.51 -16.13 3.21
N THR A 111 -3.37 -16.54 2.65
CA THR A 111 -3.11 -17.93 2.27
C THR A 111 -3.14 -18.82 3.51
N GLY A 112 -3.98 -19.85 3.50
CA GLY A 112 -4.14 -20.78 4.62
C GLY A 112 -5.29 -20.44 5.58
N HIS A 113 -5.98 -19.32 5.40
CA HIS A 113 -7.23 -19.05 6.11
C HIS A 113 -8.38 -19.91 5.55
N SER A 114 -9.27 -20.43 6.41
CA SER A 114 -10.35 -21.36 6.01
C SER A 114 -11.27 -20.84 4.90
N MET A 115 -11.52 -19.53 4.89
CA MET A 115 -12.30 -18.86 3.84
C MET A 115 -11.62 -18.80 2.45
N PHE A 116 -10.31 -19.06 2.38
CA PHE A 116 -9.50 -19.02 1.16
C PHE A 116 -8.74 -20.33 0.94
N ALA A 117 -9.37 -21.46 1.30
CA ALA A 117 -8.75 -22.77 1.26
C ALA A 117 -8.60 -23.37 -0.14
N SER A 118 -9.43 -22.95 -1.11
CA SER A 118 -9.37 -23.45 -2.49
C SER A 118 -8.59 -22.52 -3.43
N GLU A 119 -7.98 -23.12 -4.46
CA GLU A 119 -7.25 -22.37 -5.49
C GLU A 119 -8.14 -21.35 -6.20
N ALA A 120 -9.40 -21.69 -6.45
CA ALA A 120 -10.39 -20.77 -7.03
C ALA A 120 -10.66 -19.54 -6.14
N GLN A 121 -10.74 -19.73 -4.80
CA GLN A 121 -10.92 -18.63 -3.86
C GLN A 121 -9.70 -17.71 -3.82
N LEU A 122 -8.49 -18.27 -3.87
CA LEU A 122 -7.24 -17.49 -3.93
C LEU A 122 -7.06 -16.76 -5.26
N ALA A 123 -7.51 -17.36 -6.37
CA ALA A 123 -7.48 -16.71 -7.69
C ALA A 123 -8.36 -15.45 -7.72
N ARG A 124 -9.52 -15.48 -7.03
CA ARG A 124 -10.41 -14.31 -6.91
C ARG A 124 -9.80 -13.11 -6.19
N LEU A 125 -8.81 -13.31 -5.31
CA LEU A 125 -8.09 -12.19 -4.67
C LEU A 125 -7.24 -11.39 -5.66
N ARG A 126 -6.93 -11.96 -6.83
CA ARG A 126 -6.18 -11.31 -7.92
C ARG A 126 -7.10 -10.69 -8.99
N MET A 127 -8.41 -10.66 -8.75
CA MET A 127 -9.42 -10.10 -9.66
C MET A 127 -9.96 -8.75 -9.14
N CYS A 128 -10.42 -7.89 -10.06
CA CYS A 128 -11.08 -6.64 -9.68
C CYS A 128 -12.45 -6.90 -9.06
N ALA A 129 -13.04 -5.89 -8.44
CA ALA A 129 -14.35 -5.99 -7.78
C ALA A 129 -15.41 -6.59 -8.71
N ASP A 130 -15.47 -6.14 -9.96
CA ASP A 130 -16.45 -6.61 -10.95
C ASP A 130 -16.19 -8.07 -11.37
N CYS A 131 -14.96 -8.38 -11.79
CA CYS A 131 -14.58 -9.75 -12.19
C CYS A 131 -14.78 -10.75 -11.06
N ARG A 132 -14.52 -10.36 -9.81
CA ARG A 132 -14.75 -11.21 -8.64
C ARG A 132 -16.25 -11.56 -8.47
N VAL A 133 -17.15 -10.59 -8.65
CA VAL A 133 -18.59 -10.84 -8.59
C VAL A 133 -19.04 -11.74 -9.74
N LEU A 134 -18.54 -11.49 -10.96
CA LEU A 134 -18.84 -12.32 -12.13
C LEU A 134 -18.37 -13.78 -11.97
N ASP A 135 -17.18 -13.98 -11.40
CA ASP A 135 -16.65 -15.32 -11.12
C ASP A 135 -17.48 -16.05 -10.07
N LEU A 136 -17.87 -15.37 -8.98
CA LEU A 136 -18.74 -15.93 -7.94
C LEU A 136 -20.09 -16.38 -8.53
N MET A 137 -20.74 -15.53 -9.32
CA MET A 137 -22.04 -15.87 -9.94
C MET A 137 -21.98 -17.08 -10.88
N LYS A 138 -20.83 -17.31 -11.53
CA LYS A 138 -20.65 -18.45 -12.45
C LYS A 138 -20.31 -19.74 -11.73
N THR A 139 -19.61 -19.67 -10.59
CA THR A 139 -19.01 -20.83 -9.93
C THR A 139 -19.76 -21.26 -8.68
N GLU A 140 -20.38 -20.34 -7.95
CA GLU A 140 -21.25 -20.68 -6.83
C GLU A 140 -22.63 -21.05 -7.35
N ASN A 141 -23.00 -22.31 -7.12
CA ASN A 141 -24.34 -22.82 -7.33
C ASN A 141 -25.24 -22.23 -6.22
N SER A 142 -25.53 -20.94 -6.34
CA SER A 142 -26.51 -20.25 -5.50
C SER A 142 -27.79 -21.06 -5.50
N LEU A 143 -28.29 -21.40 -4.30
CA LEU A 143 -29.59 -22.05 -4.13
C LEU A 143 -30.61 -21.22 -4.89
N LYS A 144 -31.08 -21.76 -6.00
CA LYS A 144 -32.09 -21.07 -6.77
C LYS A 144 -33.35 -21.08 -5.93
N ALA A 145 -34.05 -19.95 -5.87
CA ALA A 145 -35.24 -19.82 -5.03
C ALA A 145 -36.30 -20.91 -5.32
N TRP A 146 -36.31 -21.46 -6.54
CA TRP A 146 -37.20 -22.54 -6.97
C TRP A 146 -36.70 -23.96 -6.65
N ASP A 147 -35.47 -24.11 -6.14
CA ASP A 147 -34.92 -25.39 -5.66
C ASP A 147 -35.14 -25.55 -4.13
N MET A 148 -35.71 -24.54 -3.46
CA MET A 148 -36.10 -24.60 -2.05
C MET A 148 -37.47 -25.28 -1.92
N THR A 149 -37.50 -26.48 -1.35
CA THR A 149 -38.74 -27.17 -0.95
C THR A 149 -39.14 -26.72 0.46
N GLU A 150 -40.45 -26.53 0.69
CA GLU A 150 -41.03 -26.17 1.99
C GLU A 150 -40.81 -27.26 3.06
#